data_AF-A0A5B8JF63-F1
#
_entry.id   AF-A0A5B8JF63-F1
#
_cell.length_a   1.000
_cell.length_b   1.000
_cell.length_c   1.000
_cell.angle_alpha   90.00
_cell.angle_beta   90.00
_cell.angle_gamma   90.00
#
_symmetry.space_group_name_H-M   'P 1'
#
loop_
_entity.id
_entity.type
_entity.pdbx_description
1 polymer ?
#
loop_
_entity_poly.entity_id
_entity_poly.type
_entity_poly.pdbx_seq_one_letter_code
_entity_poly.pdbx_strand_id
1 'polypeptide(L)'
;MMTHQVEDCTESRELMFGRNAEAVSRPRRPVGVESRSEQVLTTKVGLHIPVGLAFEEWERAGRQLSGLLNSSSWWLGDWLVYGKDHYADRYELGIRAAGLQYQTLRNYAWVSRRFDLDRRRSALSFQHHAELASLRADEQEIWLDRAERMKWSTKQLRNAIRAQREGTQQQTDAAAATRRLAVPDNRLQWWHKAAAQAGTELGEWVMATLDAAADQVLKETDRQLTHE
;
A
#
# COMPACT_ATOMS: atom_id res chain seq x y z
N MET A 1 57.89 16.97 6.10
CA MET A 1 57.59 17.22 4.66
C MET A 1 57.57 15.87 3.97
N MET A 2 56.41 15.22 3.93
CA MET A 2 56.18 13.95 3.23
C MET A 2 54.76 14.00 2.68
N THR A 3 54.69 13.99 1.36
CA THR A 3 53.52 14.10 0.50
C THR A 3 52.73 12.80 0.51
N HIS A 4 51.49 12.82 0.99
CA HIS A 4 50.55 11.71 0.77
C HIS A 4 49.81 11.94 -0.54
N GLN A 5 50.17 11.12 -1.51
CA GLN A 5 49.60 11.01 -2.84
C GLN A 5 48.26 10.27 -2.71
N VAL A 6 47.17 10.94 -3.08
CA VAL A 6 45.84 10.35 -3.18
C VAL A 6 45.75 9.74 -4.57
N GLU A 7 45.82 8.41 -4.64
CA GLU A 7 45.61 7.68 -5.89
C GLU A 7 44.11 7.59 -6.20
N ASP A 8 43.79 8.15 -7.37
CA ASP A 8 42.48 8.25 -7.99
C ASP A 8 42.10 6.87 -8.57
N CYS A 9 41.14 6.18 -7.94
CA CYS A 9 40.68 4.86 -8.38
C CYS A 9 39.42 5.04 -9.25
N THR A 10 39.64 5.33 -10.53
CA THR A 10 38.61 5.37 -11.57
C THR A 10 38.40 3.96 -12.14
N GLU A 11 37.60 3.14 -11.45
CA GLU A 11 37.01 1.93 -12.05
C GLU A 11 35.50 2.12 -12.22
N SER A 12 35.11 2.52 -13.44
CA SER A 12 33.74 2.41 -13.92
C SER A 12 33.40 0.94 -14.14
N ARG A 13 32.70 0.31 -13.18
CA ARG A 13 32.14 -1.04 -13.35
C ARG A 13 30.77 -0.96 -14.01
N GLU A 14 30.68 -1.43 -15.25
CA GLU A 14 29.42 -1.77 -15.91
C GLU A 14 28.75 -2.95 -15.16
N LEU A 15 27.52 -2.73 -14.70
CA LEU A 15 26.70 -3.79 -14.11
C LEU A 15 26.01 -4.57 -15.24
N MET A 16 26.58 -5.72 -15.58
CA MET A 16 26.00 -6.66 -16.56
C MET A 16 25.08 -7.66 -15.84
N PHE A 17 23.78 -7.64 -16.16
CA PHE A 17 22.87 -8.77 -15.90
C PHE A 17 22.77 -9.62 -17.16
N GLY A 18 23.20 -10.88 -17.07
CA GLY A 18 23.45 -11.75 -18.21
C GLY A 18 22.21 -12.29 -18.91
N ARG A 19 22.36 -12.51 -20.22
CA ARG A 19 21.67 -13.56 -20.98
C ARG A 19 22.64 -14.10 -22.04
N ASN A 20 23.00 -15.37 -21.94
CA ASN A 20 23.80 -16.10 -22.92
C ASN A 20 22.90 -16.78 -23.97
N ALA A 21 23.43 -16.89 -25.20
CA ALA A 21 23.00 -17.60 -26.43
C ALA A 21 22.75 -16.59 -27.58
N GLU A 22 23.38 -16.64 -28.76
CA GLU A 22 24.26 -17.58 -29.45
C GLU A 22 25.08 -16.79 -30.49
N ALA A 23 26.28 -17.29 -30.82
CA ALA A 23 27.21 -16.64 -31.74
C ALA A 23 26.78 -16.77 -33.21
N VAL A 24 26.52 -15.64 -33.87
CA VAL A 24 26.49 -15.54 -35.34
C VAL A 24 27.40 -14.39 -35.76
N SER A 25 28.53 -14.72 -36.40
CA SER A 25 29.49 -13.77 -36.93
C SER A 25 28.89 -12.99 -38.12
N ARG A 26 28.89 -11.66 -38.06
CA ARG A 26 28.69 -10.76 -39.20
C ARG A 26 29.81 -9.71 -39.26
N PRO A 27 30.20 -9.25 -40.47
CA PRO A 27 31.46 -8.54 -40.68
C PRO A 27 31.43 -7.11 -40.13
N ARG A 28 32.59 -6.67 -39.61
CA ARG A 28 32.84 -5.34 -39.06
C ARG A 28 32.64 -4.25 -40.12
N ARG A 29 31.73 -3.29 -39.85
CA ARG A 29 31.67 -1.99 -40.53
C ARG A 29 32.56 -0.97 -39.80
N PRO A 30 33.11 0.04 -40.50
CA PRO A 30 34.11 0.94 -39.95
C PRO A 30 33.50 1.88 -38.91
N VAL A 31 34.36 2.24 -37.97
CA VAL A 31 34.15 3.11 -36.81
C VAL A 31 33.75 4.51 -37.28
N GLY A 32 32.52 4.90 -37.01
CA GLY A 32 32.07 6.30 -36.99
C GLY A 32 32.22 6.86 -35.58
N VAL A 33 33.24 7.68 -35.38
CA VAL A 33 33.44 8.49 -34.17
C VAL A 33 32.53 9.72 -34.33
N GLU A 34 31.28 9.70 -33.82
CA GLU A 34 30.48 10.94 -33.59
C GLU A 34 29.10 10.78 -32.88
N SER A 35 28.78 9.67 -32.20
CA SER A 35 27.48 9.55 -31.45
C SER A 35 27.66 9.21 -29.96
N ARG A 36 28.66 9.81 -29.31
CA ARG A 36 28.84 9.73 -27.84
C ARG A 36 28.50 11.04 -27.12
N SER A 37 28.30 12.13 -27.85
CA SER A 37 28.16 13.49 -27.30
C SER A 37 26.72 13.89 -26.97
N GLU A 38 25.73 13.07 -27.31
CA GLU A 38 24.29 13.40 -27.18
C GLU A 38 23.60 12.63 -26.03
N GLN A 39 24.32 11.75 -25.31
CA GLN A 39 23.71 10.90 -24.29
C GLN A 39 23.81 11.52 -22.89
N VAL A 40 22.71 11.43 -22.14
CA VAL A 40 22.69 11.76 -20.72
C VAL A 40 23.47 10.70 -19.93
N LEU A 41 24.46 11.12 -19.14
CA LEU A 41 25.33 10.21 -18.39
C LEU A 41 25.09 10.29 -16.87
N THR A 42 24.83 9.15 -16.25
CA THR A 42 24.70 9.04 -14.78
C THR A 42 26.06 8.77 -14.14
N THR A 43 26.43 9.57 -13.15
CA THR A 43 27.59 9.33 -12.27
C THR A 43 27.11 9.01 -10.85
N LYS A 44 28.02 8.66 -9.94
CA LYS A 44 27.70 8.43 -8.52
C LYS A 44 27.09 9.65 -7.84
N VAL A 45 27.43 10.86 -8.28
CA VAL A 45 27.10 12.13 -7.59
C VAL A 45 26.26 13.09 -8.42
N GLY A 46 25.89 12.73 -9.64
CA GLY A 46 25.14 13.64 -10.51
C GLY A 46 24.87 13.11 -11.92
N LEU A 47 24.10 13.89 -12.65
CA LEU A 47 23.71 13.63 -14.03
C LEU A 47 24.41 14.64 -14.95
N HIS A 48 25.22 14.17 -15.89
CA HIS A 48 25.78 15.01 -16.93
C HIS A 48 24.81 15.06 -18.11
N ILE A 49 24.33 16.28 -18.41
CA ILE A 49 23.44 16.56 -19.52
C ILE A 49 24.25 17.35 -20.56
N PRO A 50 24.38 16.88 -21.80
CA PRO A 50 25.13 17.59 -22.84
C PRO A 50 24.43 18.90 -23.21
N VAL A 51 25.22 19.92 -23.55
CA VAL A 51 24.70 21.21 -24.02
C VAL A 51 24.01 21.00 -25.37
N GLY A 52 22.78 21.52 -25.50
CA GLY A 52 22.01 21.38 -26.74
C GLY A 52 21.19 20.09 -26.86
N LEU A 53 21.07 19.30 -25.78
CA LEU A 53 20.21 18.11 -25.76
C LEU A 53 18.77 18.45 -26.18
N ALA A 54 18.22 17.68 -27.11
CA ALA A 54 16.84 17.84 -27.55
C ALA A 54 15.85 17.52 -26.42
N PHE A 55 14.70 18.20 -26.42
CA PHE A 55 13.69 18.06 -25.36
C PHE A 55 13.21 16.60 -25.21
N GLU A 56 12.99 15.90 -26.33
CA GLU A 56 12.51 14.52 -26.36
C GLU A 56 13.52 13.55 -25.71
N GLU A 57 14.82 13.85 -25.83
CA GLU A 57 15.87 13.04 -25.22
C GLU A 57 16.01 13.33 -23.73
N TRP A 58 15.92 14.60 -23.35
CA TRP A 58 15.84 15.00 -21.95
C TRP A 58 14.63 14.36 -21.25
N GLU A 59 13.46 14.39 -21.89
CA GLU A 59 12.22 13.80 -21.39
C GLU A 59 12.34 12.27 -21.26
N ARG A 60 12.94 11.60 -22.25
CA ARG A 60 13.20 10.16 -22.23
C ARG A 60 14.14 9.79 -21.08
N ALA A 61 15.23 10.54 -20.88
CA ALA A 61 16.14 10.32 -19.77
C ALA A 61 15.43 10.50 -18.43
N GLY A 62 14.58 11.53 -18.29
CA GLY A 62 13.75 11.73 -17.11
C GLY A 62 12.83 10.54 -16.80
N ARG A 63 12.15 9.98 -17.82
CA ARG A 63 11.32 8.77 -17.66
C ARG A 63 12.13 7.56 -17.23
N GLN A 64 13.32 7.35 -17.81
CA GLN A 64 14.21 6.24 -17.45
C GLN A 64 14.72 6.35 -16.01
N LEU A 65 15.14 7.55 -15.60
CA LEU A 65 15.56 7.81 -14.21
C LEU A 65 14.42 7.57 -13.22
N SER A 66 13.22 8.04 -13.54
CA SER A 66 12.04 7.79 -12.71
C SER A 66 11.73 6.29 -12.60
N GLY A 67 11.80 5.55 -13.71
CA GLY A 67 11.62 4.10 -13.74
C GLY A 67 12.66 3.36 -12.90
N LEU A 68 13.93 3.76 -12.98
CA LEU A 68 15.03 3.20 -12.19
C LEU A 68 14.81 3.43 -10.68
N LEU A 69 14.49 4.67 -10.29
CA LEU A 69 14.22 5.02 -8.89
C LEU A 69 13.00 4.29 -8.33
N ASN A 70 11.95 4.12 -9.13
CA ASN A 70 10.78 3.38 -8.73
C ASN A 70 11.07 1.87 -8.59
N SER A 71 11.90 1.31 -9.47
CA SER A 71 12.25 -0.11 -9.47
C SER A 71 13.27 -0.48 -8.39
N SER A 72 14.19 0.42 -8.04
CA SER A 72 15.24 0.16 -7.05
C SER A 72 14.68 -0.19 -5.67
N SER A 73 13.53 0.38 -5.31
CA SER A 73 12.84 0.06 -4.06
C SER A 73 12.38 -1.40 -4.01
N TRP A 74 11.87 -1.92 -5.14
CA TRP A 74 11.54 -3.35 -5.27
C TRP A 74 12.77 -4.23 -5.21
N TRP A 75 13.83 -3.91 -5.96
CA TRP A 75 15.06 -4.71 -5.98
C TRP A 75 15.70 -4.82 -4.60
N LEU A 76 15.77 -3.70 -3.86
CA LEU A 76 16.29 -3.69 -2.50
C LEU A 76 15.39 -4.50 -1.56
N GLY A 77 14.08 -4.38 -1.70
CA GLY A 77 13.12 -5.18 -0.95
C GLY A 77 13.31 -6.68 -1.20
N ASP A 78 13.32 -7.10 -2.46
CA ASP A 78 13.50 -8.51 -2.86
C ASP A 78 14.85 -9.07 -2.39
N TRP A 79 15.92 -8.29 -2.52
CA TRP A 79 17.25 -8.65 -2.02
C TRP A 79 17.24 -8.90 -0.51
N LEU A 80 16.55 -8.06 0.27
CA LEU A 80 16.42 -8.24 1.72
C LEU A 80 15.54 -9.44 2.07
N VAL A 81 14.44 -9.67 1.34
CA VAL A 81 13.58 -10.82 1.56
C VAL A 81 14.38 -12.10 1.36
N TYR A 82 15.06 -12.21 0.22
CA TYR A 82 15.93 -13.34 -0.10
C TYR A 82 17.02 -13.51 0.95
N GLY A 83 17.73 -12.44 1.30
CA GLY A 83 18.86 -12.49 2.23
C GLY A 83 18.46 -12.95 3.63
N LYS A 84 17.28 -12.54 4.12
CA LYS A 84 16.76 -12.98 5.42
C LYS A 84 16.49 -14.49 5.45
N ASP A 85 15.99 -15.03 4.35
CA ASP A 85 15.59 -16.43 4.27
C ASP A 85 16.80 -17.37 4.03
N HIS A 86 17.90 -16.86 3.44
CA HIS A 86 19.06 -17.67 3.05
C HIS A 86 20.33 -17.43 3.90
N TYR A 87 20.45 -16.29 4.59
CA TYR A 87 21.70 -15.89 5.25
C TYR A 87 21.48 -15.43 6.70
N ALA A 88 20.85 -16.25 7.53
CA ALA A 88 20.48 -15.90 8.92
C ALA A 88 21.60 -15.20 9.72
N ASP A 89 22.77 -15.82 9.78
CA ASP A 89 23.96 -15.40 10.53
C ASP A 89 24.77 -14.26 9.86
N ARG A 90 24.54 -14.00 8.57
CA ARG A 90 25.26 -12.96 7.79
C ARG A 90 24.36 -11.83 7.30
N TYR A 91 23.07 -11.88 7.58
CA TYR A 91 22.08 -10.92 7.09
C TYR A 91 22.39 -9.49 7.54
N GLU A 92 22.69 -9.30 8.83
CA GLU A 92 23.03 -7.98 9.36
C GLU A 92 24.35 -7.45 8.78
N LEU A 93 25.32 -8.34 8.54
CA LEU A 93 26.59 -7.96 7.91
C LEU A 93 26.35 -7.48 6.47
N GLY A 94 25.50 -8.18 5.71
CA GLY A 94 25.10 -7.79 4.36
C GLY A 94 24.39 -6.43 4.32
N ILE A 95 23.47 -6.18 5.26
CA ILE A 95 22.80 -4.88 5.39
C ILE A 95 23.81 -3.76 5.68
N ARG A 96 24.72 -3.97 6.65
CA ARG A 96 25.73 -2.96 7.00
C ARG A 96 26.65 -2.66 5.81
N ALA A 97 27.04 -3.67 5.04
CA ALA A 97 27.86 -3.50 3.85
C ALA A 97 27.16 -2.72 2.72
N ALA A 98 25.82 -2.80 2.63
CA ALA A 98 25.04 -2.05 1.65
C ALA A 98 24.97 -0.54 1.94
N GLY A 99 25.29 -0.10 3.17
CA GLY A 99 25.38 1.32 3.51
C GLY A 99 24.06 2.11 3.49
N LEU A 100 22.91 1.42 3.49
CA LEU A 100 21.58 2.03 3.43
C LEU A 100 20.92 2.10 4.82
N GLN A 101 20.02 3.07 5.00
CA GLN A 101 19.31 3.27 6.27
C GLN A 101 18.39 2.08 6.59
N TYR A 102 18.55 1.49 7.78
CA TYR A 102 17.85 0.26 8.18
C TYR A 102 16.32 0.37 8.13
N GLN A 103 15.76 1.51 8.58
CA GLN A 103 14.31 1.71 8.59
C GLN A 103 13.71 1.69 7.18
N THR A 104 14.39 2.30 6.21
CA THR A 104 13.97 2.29 4.80
C THR A 104 13.99 0.89 4.22
N LEU A 105 15.06 0.15 4.47
CA LEU A 105 15.21 -1.24 4.04
C LEU A 105 14.11 -2.14 4.61
N ARG A 106 13.80 -1.99 5.90
CA ARG A 106 12.72 -2.75 6.55
C ARG A 106 11.36 -2.50 5.90
N ASN A 107 11.07 -1.24 5.55
CA ASN A 107 9.84 -0.90 4.82
C ASN A 107 9.82 -1.56 3.43
N TYR A 108 10.92 -1.50 2.70
CA TYR A 108 11.02 -2.11 1.36
C TYR A 108 10.81 -3.62 1.39
N ALA A 109 11.46 -4.30 2.33
CA ALA A 109 11.28 -5.73 2.54
C ALA A 109 9.83 -6.08 2.93
N TRP A 110 9.20 -5.27 3.79
CA TRP A 110 7.83 -5.50 4.21
C TRP A 110 6.83 -5.39 3.03
N VAL A 111 6.92 -4.33 2.22
CA VAL A 111 6.07 -4.17 1.03
C VAL A 111 6.33 -5.29 0.02
N SER A 112 7.60 -5.65 -0.20
CA SER A 112 7.96 -6.72 -1.16
C SER A 112 7.42 -8.09 -0.76
N ARG A 113 7.29 -8.37 0.55
CA ARG A 113 6.62 -9.58 1.06
C ARG A 113 5.10 -9.54 0.94
N ARG A 114 4.50 -8.36 0.83
CA ARG A 114 3.05 -8.18 0.71
C ARG A 114 2.55 -8.29 -0.73
N PHE A 115 3.44 -8.04 -1.69
CA PHE A 115 3.16 -8.09 -3.12
C PHE A 115 4.18 -8.98 -3.82
N ASP A 116 3.78 -10.20 -4.13
CA ASP A 116 4.52 -11.11 -4.99
C ASP A 116 4.68 -10.51 -6.40
N LEU A 117 5.67 -11.00 -7.16
CA LEU A 117 6.07 -10.39 -8.44
C LEU A 117 4.92 -10.25 -9.44
N ASP A 118 4.00 -11.21 -9.46
CA ASP A 118 2.80 -11.26 -10.31
C ASP A 118 1.73 -10.24 -9.92
N ARG A 119 1.69 -9.84 -8.65
CA ARG A 119 0.74 -8.85 -8.11
C ARG A 119 1.21 -7.41 -8.26
N ARG A 120 2.47 -7.18 -8.61
CA ARG A 120 3.05 -5.84 -8.77
C ARG A 120 2.60 -5.21 -10.09
N ARG A 121 1.87 -4.11 -10.02
CA ARG A 121 1.38 -3.40 -11.22
C ARG A 121 2.44 -2.42 -11.72
N SER A 122 3.00 -2.65 -12.91
CA SER A 122 4.04 -1.80 -13.50
C SER A 122 3.57 -0.36 -13.78
N ALA A 123 2.25 -0.15 -13.93
CA ALA A 123 1.65 1.17 -14.06
C ALA A 123 1.62 1.97 -12.75
N LEU A 124 1.84 1.31 -11.59
CA LEU A 124 1.79 1.91 -10.28
C LEU A 124 3.18 1.94 -9.63
N SER A 125 3.48 3.04 -8.93
CA SER A 125 4.76 3.17 -8.22
C SER A 125 4.83 2.26 -6.99
N PHE A 126 6.04 1.98 -6.52
CA PHE A 126 6.30 1.30 -5.25
C PHE A 126 5.51 1.93 -4.10
N GLN A 127 5.43 3.28 -4.08
CA GLN A 127 4.70 4.00 -3.05
C GLN A 127 3.19 3.71 -3.05
N HIS A 128 2.56 3.47 -4.22
CA HIS A 128 1.15 3.04 -4.24
C HIS A 128 0.97 1.73 -3.48
N HIS A 129 1.86 0.77 -3.72
CA HIS A 129 1.85 -0.51 -3.03
C HIS A 129 2.13 -0.34 -1.53
N ALA A 130 3.05 0.56 -1.16
CA ALA A 130 3.34 0.86 0.24
C ALA A 130 2.11 1.39 1.01
N GLU A 131 1.28 2.25 0.42
CA GLU A 131 0.03 2.72 1.06
C GLU A 131 -0.96 1.57 1.32
N LEU A 132 -0.93 0.54 0.46
CA LEU A 132 -1.88 -0.58 0.49
C LEU A 132 -1.36 -1.80 1.27
N ALA A 133 -0.06 -1.87 1.55
CA ALA A 133 0.60 -3.04 2.16
C ALA A 133 0.01 -3.44 3.53
N SER A 134 -0.60 -2.49 4.24
CA SER A 134 -1.28 -2.74 5.53
C SER A 134 -2.68 -3.34 5.39
N LEU A 135 -3.33 -3.20 4.23
CA LEU A 135 -4.66 -3.74 3.96
C LEU A 135 -4.62 -5.25 3.75
N ARG A 136 -5.80 -5.89 3.76
CA ARG A 136 -5.94 -7.30 3.39
C ARG A 136 -5.76 -7.48 1.88
N ALA A 137 -5.41 -8.70 1.45
CA ALA A 137 -5.08 -8.98 0.05
C ALA A 137 -6.25 -8.70 -0.91
N ASP A 138 -7.48 -8.99 -0.51
CA ASP A 138 -8.72 -8.69 -1.23
C ASP A 138 -8.91 -7.17 -1.41
N GLU A 139 -8.73 -6.40 -0.35
CA GLU A 139 -8.80 -4.93 -0.41
C GLU A 139 -7.68 -4.33 -1.26
N GLN A 140 -6.47 -4.88 -1.18
CA GLN A 140 -5.33 -4.46 -1.98
C GLN A 140 -5.64 -4.52 -3.48
N GLU A 141 -6.15 -5.65 -3.98
CA GLU A 141 -6.47 -5.80 -5.41
C GLU A 141 -7.51 -4.78 -5.87
N ILE A 142 -8.57 -4.58 -5.10
CA ILE A 142 -9.62 -3.58 -5.40
C ILE A 142 -9.02 -2.18 -5.54
N TRP A 143 -8.13 -1.80 -4.63
CA TRP A 143 -7.49 -0.49 -4.64
C TRP A 143 -6.43 -0.35 -5.73
N LEU A 144 -5.67 -1.41 -6.03
CA LEU A 144 -4.72 -1.43 -7.15
C LEU A 144 -5.45 -1.24 -8.48
N ASP A 145 -6.49 -2.03 -8.74
CA ASP A 145 -7.29 -1.93 -9.97
C ASP A 145 -7.92 -0.54 -10.12
N ARG A 146 -8.42 0.03 -9.01
CA ARG A 146 -9.00 1.37 -9.02
C ARG A 146 -7.95 2.44 -9.29
N ALA A 147 -6.78 2.37 -8.65
CA ALA A 147 -5.70 3.32 -8.84
C ALA A 147 -5.16 3.27 -10.28
N GLU A 148 -4.99 2.08 -10.85
CA GLU A 148 -4.52 1.87 -12.21
C GLU A 148 -5.55 2.40 -13.23
N ARG A 149 -6.81 2.00 -13.11
CA ARG A 149 -7.90 2.43 -14.01
C ARG A 149 -8.12 3.94 -14.00
N MET A 150 -8.11 4.55 -12.81
CA MET A 150 -8.35 5.98 -12.63
C MET A 150 -7.08 6.83 -12.76
N LYS A 151 -5.92 6.19 -13.01
CA LYS A 151 -4.59 6.82 -13.07
C LYS A 151 -4.32 7.73 -11.88
N TRP A 152 -4.64 7.24 -10.69
CA TRP A 152 -4.47 8.03 -9.48
C TRP A 152 -3.00 8.23 -9.13
N SER A 153 -2.71 9.40 -8.57
CA SER A 153 -1.51 9.63 -7.78
C SER A 153 -1.62 8.96 -6.41
N THR A 154 -0.48 8.75 -5.76
CA THR A 154 -0.43 8.20 -4.38
C THR A 154 -1.25 9.03 -3.39
N LYS A 155 -1.27 10.35 -3.56
CA LYS A 155 -2.08 11.27 -2.74
C LYS A 155 -3.58 11.04 -2.95
N GLN A 156 -4.02 10.89 -4.21
CA GLN A 156 -5.43 10.59 -4.51
C GLN A 156 -5.84 9.23 -3.95
N LEU A 157 -4.98 8.21 -4.08
CA LEU A 157 -5.20 6.90 -3.49
C LEU A 157 -5.36 6.99 -1.97
N ARG A 158 -4.43 7.66 -1.27
CA ARG A 158 -4.49 7.84 0.18
C ARG A 158 -5.77 8.55 0.63
N ASN A 159 -6.16 9.61 -0.08
CA ASN A 159 -7.39 10.34 0.21
C ASN A 159 -8.63 9.47 0.00
N ALA A 160 -8.66 8.65 -1.06
CA ALA A 160 -9.78 7.76 -1.35
C ALA A 160 -9.91 6.67 -0.28
N ILE A 161 -8.80 6.07 0.18
CA ILE A 161 -8.80 5.08 1.28
C ILE A 161 -9.34 5.70 2.56
N ARG A 162 -8.89 6.92 2.88
CA ARG A 162 -9.36 7.64 4.05
C ARG A 162 -10.86 7.91 3.99
N ALA A 163 -11.36 8.41 2.85
CA ALA A 163 -12.77 8.68 2.66
C ALA A 163 -13.64 7.42 2.79
N GLN A 164 -13.17 6.27 2.29
CA GLN A 164 -13.90 4.99 2.44
C GLN A 164 -13.99 4.57 3.91
N ARG A 165 -12.90 4.72 4.67
CA ARG A 165 -12.87 4.39 6.11
C ARG A 165 -13.81 5.29 6.91
N GLU A 166 -13.76 6.60 6.66
CA GLU A 166 -14.64 7.58 7.31
C GLU A 166 -16.12 7.30 6.98
N GLY A 167 -16.45 7.00 5.73
CA GLY A 167 -17.81 6.63 5.32
C GLY A 167 -18.29 5.32 5.95
N THR A 168 -17.41 4.31 6.05
CA THR A 168 -17.73 3.05 6.72
C THR A 168 -18.00 3.27 8.21
N GLN A 169 -17.17 4.08 8.86
CA GLN A 169 -17.29 4.38 10.29
C GLN A 169 -18.56 5.20 10.59
N GLN A 170 -18.89 6.19 9.76
CA GLN A 170 -20.14 6.93 9.87
C GLN A 170 -21.37 6.03 9.65
N GLN A 171 -21.28 5.06 8.74
CA GLN A 171 -22.38 4.14 8.48
C GLN A 171 -22.53 3.09 9.59
N THR A 172 -21.43 2.60 10.18
CA THR A 172 -21.50 1.76 11.38
C THR A 172 -22.00 2.54 12.58
N ASP A 173 -21.58 3.80 12.77
CA ASP A 173 -22.05 4.65 13.87
C ASP A 173 -23.52 5.03 13.70
N ALA A 174 -23.99 5.26 12.47
CA ALA A 174 -25.40 5.52 12.17
C ALA A 174 -26.27 4.26 12.33
N ALA A 175 -25.77 3.08 11.94
CA ALA A 175 -26.47 1.81 12.15
C ALA A 175 -26.45 1.37 13.64
N ALA A 176 -25.35 1.68 14.36
CA ALA A 176 -25.18 1.45 15.78
C ALA A 176 -25.73 2.58 16.65
N ALA A 177 -26.26 3.67 16.07
CA ALA A 177 -26.99 4.71 16.77
C ALA A 177 -28.28 4.09 17.32
N THR A 178 -28.11 3.41 18.46
CA THR A 178 -29.14 2.92 19.35
C THR A 178 -30.12 4.08 19.53
N ARG A 179 -31.39 3.89 19.16
CA ARG A 179 -32.43 4.86 19.50
C ARG A 179 -32.59 4.82 21.03
N ARG A 180 -31.84 5.66 21.73
CA ARG A 180 -31.85 5.73 23.20
C ARG A 180 -33.10 6.46 23.63
N LEU A 181 -33.98 5.73 24.33
CA LEU A 181 -35.08 6.34 25.06
C LEU A 181 -34.57 6.73 26.44
N ALA A 182 -34.69 8.01 26.81
CA ALA A 182 -34.42 8.45 28.17
C ALA A 182 -35.54 7.92 29.09
N VAL A 183 -35.22 7.01 29.99
CA VAL A 183 -36.15 6.46 30.97
C VAL A 183 -35.88 7.12 32.32
N PRO A 184 -36.84 7.83 32.92
CA PRO A 184 -36.69 8.40 34.26
C PRO A 184 -36.39 7.31 35.31
N ASP A 185 -35.53 7.62 36.30
CA ASP A 185 -35.05 6.65 37.30
C ASP A 185 -36.17 5.94 38.07
N ASN A 186 -37.28 6.64 38.34
CA ASN A 186 -38.43 6.07 39.03
C ASN A 186 -39.08 4.92 38.24
N ARG A 187 -39.11 4.99 36.90
CA ARG A 187 -39.62 3.93 36.03
C ARG A 187 -38.65 2.78 35.93
N LEU A 188 -37.35 3.07 35.84
CA LEU A 188 -36.31 2.05 35.78
C LEU A 188 -36.30 1.18 37.04
N GLN A 189 -36.40 1.80 38.22
CA GLN A 189 -36.50 1.08 39.49
C GLN A 189 -37.75 0.20 39.56
N TRP A 190 -38.88 0.69 39.05
CA TRP A 190 -40.13 -0.06 39.03
C TRP A 190 -40.06 -1.27 38.09
N TRP A 191 -39.48 -1.12 36.90
CA TRP A 191 -39.27 -2.23 35.97
C TRP A 191 -38.27 -3.26 36.50
N HIS A 192 -37.21 -2.83 37.19
CA HIS A 192 -36.30 -3.76 37.88
C HIS A 192 -37.02 -4.62 38.91
N LYS A 193 -37.91 -4.02 39.70
CA LYS A 193 -38.71 -4.76 40.69
C LYS A 193 -39.64 -5.77 40.03
N ALA A 194 -40.27 -5.40 38.91
CA ALA A 194 -41.14 -6.28 38.15
C ALA A 194 -40.36 -7.46 37.51
N ALA A 195 -39.21 -7.19 36.92
CA ALA A 195 -38.33 -8.20 36.33
C ALA A 195 -37.82 -9.20 37.39
N ALA A 196 -37.39 -8.71 38.57
CA ALA A 196 -36.97 -9.56 39.68
C ALA A 196 -38.10 -10.47 40.18
N GLN A 197 -39.34 -9.99 40.20
CA GLN A 197 -40.51 -10.79 40.59
C GLN A 197 -40.89 -11.82 39.52
N ALA A 198 -40.61 -11.54 38.25
CA ALA A 198 -40.75 -12.48 37.14
C ALA A 198 -39.58 -13.49 37.04
N GLY A 199 -38.50 -13.32 37.81
CA GLY A 199 -37.33 -14.19 37.80
C GLY A 199 -36.43 -14.03 36.57
N THR A 200 -36.52 -12.89 35.88
CA THR A 200 -35.77 -12.60 34.64
C THR A 200 -34.91 -11.35 34.80
N GLU A 201 -33.87 -11.22 33.99
CA GLU A 201 -33.08 -9.99 33.92
C GLU A 201 -33.92 -8.84 33.33
N LEU A 202 -33.65 -7.60 33.75
CA LEU A 202 -34.46 -6.43 33.33
C LEU A 202 -34.56 -6.31 31.81
N GLY A 203 -33.45 -6.50 31.10
CA GLY A 203 -33.42 -6.38 29.64
C GLY A 203 -34.33 -7.39 28.95
N GLU A 204 -34.32 -8.64 29.42
CA GLU A 204 -35.16 -9.71 28.88
C GLU A 204 -36.64 -9.46 29.18
N TRP A 205 -36.95 -9.03 30.40
CA TRP A 205 -38.31 -8.67 30.81
C TRP A 205 -38.89 -7.51 29.99
N VAL A 206 -38.10 -6.45 29.77
CA VAL A 206 -38.54 -5.28 28.99
C VAL A 206 -38.83 -5.67 27.55
N MET A 207 -37.95 -6.45 26.92
CA MET A 207 -38.14 -6.90 25.54
C MET A 207 -39.39 -7.77 25.41
N ALA A 208 -39.53 -8.80 26.24
CA ALA A 208 -40.69 -9.70 26.20
C ALA A 208 -42.02 -8.95 26.45
N THR A 209 -42.02 -7.98 27.36
CA THR A 209 -43.21 -7.18 27.68
C THR A 209 -43.60 -6.25 26.52
N LEU A 210 -42.61 -5.58 25.91
CA LEU A 210 -42.85 -4.71 24.76
C LEU A 210 -43.31 -5.50 23.54
N ASP A 211 -42.72 -6.67 23.29
CA ASP A 211 -43.11 -7.55 22.19
C ASP A 211 -44.54 -8.06 22.37
N ALA A 212 -44.91 -8.51 23.58
CA ALA A 212 -46.27 -8.95 23.88
C ALA A 212 -47.32 -7.84 23.72
N ALA A 213 -46.98 -6.62 24.16
CA ALA A 213 -47.84 -5.45 24.00
C ALA A 213 -48.00 -5.06 22.52
N ALA A 214 -46.92 -5.08 21.74
CA ALA A 214 -46.95 -4.84 20.30
C ALA A 214 -47.82 -5.87 19.57
N ASP A 215 -47.64 -7.15 19.89
CA ASP A 215 -48.40 -8.26 19.34
C ASP A 215 -49.91 -8.11 19.60
N GLN A 216 -50.28 -7.68 20.80
CA GLN A 216 -51.68 -7.48 21.16
C GLN A 216 -52.30 -6.35 20.32
N VAL A 217 -51.61 -5.21 20.20
CA VAL A 217 -52.08 -4.06 19.43
C VAL A 217 -52.19 -4.39 17.93
N LEU A 218 -51.21 -5.11 17.37
CA LEU A 218 -51.23 -5.52 15.97
C LEU A 218 -52.38 -6.51 15.68
N LYS A 219 -52.60 -7.49 16.56
CA LYS A 219 -53.72 -8.45 16.43
C LYS A 219 -55.09 -7.79 16.56
N GLU A 220 -55.22 -6.78 17.42
CA GLU A 220 -56.44 -5.97 17.55
C GLU A 220 -56.70 -5.13 16.30
N THR A 221 -55.65 -4.58 15.69
CA THR A 221 -55.73 -3.80 14.45
C THR A 221 -56.14 -4.66 13.25
N ASP A 222 -55.56 -5.85 13.10
CA ASP A 222 -55.91 -6.79 12.02
C ASP A 222 -57.37 -7.27 12.11
N ARG A 223 -57.88 -7.48 13.33
CA ARG A 223 -59.29 -7.83 13.57
C ARG A 223 -60.27 -6.73 13.17
N GLN A 224 -59.89 -5.46 13.36
CA GLN A 224 -60.72 -4.32 12.97
C GLN A 224 -60.77 -4.15 11.45
N LEU A 225 -59.68 -4.44 10.74
CA LEU A 225 -59.61 -4.38 9.28
C LEU A 225 -60.38 -5.51 8.56
N THR A 226 -60.59 -6.65 9.21
CA THR A 226 -61.39 -7.76 8.66
C THR A 226 -62.91 -7.62 8.80
N HIS A 227 -63.37 -6.60 9.54
CA HIS A 227 -64.80 -6.35 9.80
C HIS A 227 -65.36 -5.10 9.07
N GLU A 228 -64.56 -4.50 8.19
CA GLU A 228 -64.94 -3.45 7.22
C GLU A 228 -65.10 -4.05 5.81
#